data_AF-N1VS88-F1
#
_entry.id   AF-N1VS88-F1
#
_cell.length_a   1.000
_cell.length_b   1.000
_cell.length_c   1.000
_cell.angle_alpha   90.00
_cell.angle_beta   90.00
_cell.angle_gamma   90.00
#
_symmetry.space_group_name_H-M   'P 1'
#
loop_
_entity.id
_entity.type
_entity.pdbx_description
1 polymer ?
#
loop_
_entity_poly.entity_id
_entity_poly.type
_entity_poly.pdbx_seq_one_letter_code
_entity_poly.pdbx_strand_id
1 'polypeptide(L)'
;MSHSFSLILLLCLIPAVLSADPGNYEEAAKLLPQIWETKYPLPYGKLTKKDPLKQGIRHVTRKKGKYWMYNFEVFMPKYERKETVAVPKEDGRNILVFLLWNPGIPDEPHRIELGEPHEGK
;
A
#
# COMPACT_ATOMS: atom_id res chain seq x y z
N MET A 1 -5.47 -5.03 -62.82
CA MET A 1 -4.43 -5.87 -62.18
C MET A 1 -3.53 -4.91 -61.42
N SER A 2 -3.81 -4.59 -60.15
CA SER A 2 -3.50 -5.41 -58.95
C SER A 2 -1.97 -5.61 -58.83
N HIS A 3 -1.27 -5.25 -57.75
CA HIS A 3 -1.64 -5.17 -56.34
C HIS A 3 -0.86 -4.08 -55.61
N SER A 4 -1.56 -3.42 -54.70
CA SER A 4 -1.04 -2.64 -53.59
C SER A 4 -0.05 -3.47 -52.75
N PHE A 5 1.11 -2.91 -52.44
CA PHE A 5 1.89 -3.32 -51.27
C PHE A 5 1.97 -2.11 -50.33
N SER A 6 0.86 -1.90 -49.62
CA SER A 6 0.86 -1.09 -48.41
C SER A 6 1.76 -1.83 -47.43
N LEU A 7 2.98 -1.32 -47.24
CA LEU A 7 3.94 -1.88 -46.30
C LEU A 7 3.29 -1.84 -44.92
N ILE A 8 2.90 -3.02 -44.45
CA ILE A 8 2.21 -3.28 -43.21
C ILE A 8 3.15 -2.84 -42.07
N LEU A 9 2.96 -1.60 -41.61
CA LEU A 9 3.48 -1.09 -40.34
C LEU A 9 2.66 -1.75 -39.22
N LEU A 10 2.85 -3.05 -39.01
CA LEU A 10 2.10 -3.85 -38.05
C LEU A 10 3.04 -4.74 -37.26
N LEU A 11 4.03 -4.16 -36.59
CA LEU A 11 4.79 -4.87 -35.57
C LEU A 11 5.43 -3.86 -34.63
N CYS A 12 4.68 -3.53 -33.58
CA CYS A 12 5.13 -3.23 -32.21
C CYS A 12 4.00 -2.56 -31.40
N LEU A 13 2.76 -3.08 -31.51
CA LEU A 13 1.84 -3.00 -30.37
C LEU A 13 2.28 -4.11 -29.41
N ILE A 14 3.41 -3.89 -28.74
CA ILE A 14 3.68 -4.62 -27.50
C ILE A 14 2.55 -4.16 -26.59
N PRO A 15 1.65 -5.05 -26.13
CA PRO A 15 0.81 -4.67 -25.02
C PRO A 15 1.78 -4.39 -23.89
N ALA A 16 1.97 -3.10 -23.57
CA ALA A 16 2.47 -2.70 -22.28
C ALA A 16 1.39 -3.17 -21.30
N VAL A 17 1.40 -4.47 -21.01
CA VAL A 17 0.91 -5.00 -19.75
C VAL A 17 1.64 -4.16 -18.74
N LEU A 18 0.96 -3.14 -18.22
CA LEU A 18 1.33 -2.48 -16.98
C LEU A 18 1.39 -3.61 -15.96
N SER A 19 2.54 -4.27 -15.88
CA SER A 19 2.94 -4.97 -14.69
C SER A 19 2.97 -3.86 -13.67
N ALA A 20 1.90 -3.76 -12.87
CA ALA A 20 1.87 -2.85 -11.75
C ALA A 20 3.17 -3.09 -10.97
N ASP A 21 4.03 -2.08 -10.96
CA ASP A 21 5.26 -2.14 -10.21
C ASP A 21 4.85 -2.18 -8.74
N PRO A 22 5.32 -3.13 -7.91
CA PRO A 22 5.15 -3.06 -6.47
C PRO A 22 5.59 -1.70 -5.91
N GLY A 23 6.45 -0.98 -6.61
CA GLY A 23 7.20 0.10 -6.02
C GLY A 23 8.09 -0.43 -4.90
N ASN A 24 8.72 0.50 -4.18
CA ASN A 24 9.61 0.17 -3.07
C ASN A 24 9.01 0.57 -1.70
N TYR A 25 9.70 0.19 -0.63
CA TYR A 25 9.33 0.57 0.73
C TYR A 25 9.21 2.09 0.93
N GLU A 26 9.88 2.91 0.12
CA GLU A 26 9.89 4.36 0.28
C GLU A 26 8.64 4.98 -0.32
N GLU A 27 8.16 4.43 -1.42
CA GLU A 27 6.89 4.79 -2.04
C GLU A 27 5.73 4.34 -1.17
N ALA A 28 5.76 3.09 -0.70
CA ALA A 28 4.76 2.55 0.22
C ALA A 28 4.71 3.36 1.54
N ALA A 29 5.86 3.78 2.08
CA ALA A 29 5.92 4.62 3.27
C ALA A 29 5.31 6.02 3.07
N LYS A 30 5.38 6.59 1.87
CA LYS A 30 4.74 7.88 1.55
C LYS A 30 3.22 7.76 1.45
N LEU A 31 2.73 6.62 0.95
CA LEU A 31 1.30 6.35 0.83
C LEU A 31 0.64 6.04 2.18
N LEU A 32 1.38 5.42 3.09
CA LEU A 32 0.82 4.92 4.34
C LEU A 32 0.07 5.99 5.17
N PRO A 33 0.59 7.21 5.42
CA PRO A 33 -0.15 8.26 6.12
C PRO A 33 -1.39 8.69 5.36
N GLN A 34 -1.30 8.84 4.02
CA GLN A 34 -2.43 9.27 3.20
C GLN A 34 -3.60 8.30 3.28
N ILE A 35 -3.30 7.00 3.22
CA ILE A 35 -4.30 5.94 3.32
C ILE A 35 -4.84 5.88 4.75
N TRP A 36 -3.99 6.07 5.76
CA TRP A 36 -4.38 6.05 7.17
C TRP A 36 -5.48 7.08 7.46
N GLU A 37 -5.29 8.34 7.03
CA GLU A 37 -6.24 9.43 7.26
C GLU A 37 -7.61 9.17 6.61
N THR A 38 -7.66 8.35 5.54
CA THR A 38 -8.94 7.96 4.92
C THR A 38 -9.65 6.82 5.63
N LYS A 39 -8.93 6.01 6.43
CA LYS A 39 -9.43 4.76 7.01
C LYS A 39 -9.63 4.78 8.51
N TYR A 40 -8.88 5.60 9.23
CA TYR A 40 -8.89 5.62 10.69
C TYR A 40 -9.23 7.02 11.22
N PRO A 41 -10.02 7.10 12.30
CA PRO A 41 -10.39 8.39 12.90
C PRO A 41 -9.26 9.03 13.71
N LEU A 42 -8.18 8.29 13.98
CA LEU A 42 -7.02 8.77 14.74
C LEU A 42 -5.91 9.18 13.77
N PRO A 43 -5.23 10.32 14.02
CA PRO A 43 -4.15 10.76 13.15
C PRO A 43 -3.01 9.74 13.07
N TYR A 44 -2.39 9.67 11.89
CA TYR A 44 -1.21 8.85 11.68
C TYR A 44 -0.08 9.24 12.64
N GLY A 45 0.58 8.23 13.20
CA GLY A 45 1.70 8.40 14.10
C GLY A 45 3.02 8.68 13.38
N LYS A 46 4.12 8.18 13.93
CA LYS A 46 5.46 8.30 13.35
C LYS A 46 5.93 6.96 12.79
N LEU A 47 6.35 6.92 11.54
CA LEU A 47 7.04 5.75 10.99
C LEU A 47 8.39 5.58 11.71
N THR A 48 8.59 4.44 12.37
CA THR A 48 9.84 4.15 13.10
C THR A 48 10.74 3.22 12.31
N LYS A 49 10.19 2.19 11.65
CA LYS A 49 10.97 1.25 10.84
C LYS A 49 10.22 0.79 9.60
N LYS A 50 11.00 0.47 8.57
CA LYS A 50 10.57 -0.21 7.34
C LYS A 50 11.10 -1.63 7.40
N ASP A 51 10.27 -2.60 7.03
CA ASP A 51 10.56 -4.03 7.12
C ASP A 51 11.09 -4.49 8.51
N PRO A 52 10.44 -4.14 9.64
CA PRO A 52 10.86 -4.60 10.96
C PRO A 52 10.93 -6.13 11.08
N LEU A 53 10.18 -6.88 10.25
CA LEU A 53 10.19 -8.34 10.24
C LEU A 53 11.26 -8.96 9.33
N LYS A 54 11.98 -8.16 8.53
CA LYS A 54 12.98 -8.63 7.55
C LYS A 54 12.42 -9.64 6.55
N GLN A 55 11.17 -9.46 6.16
CA GLN A 55 10.46 -10.35 5.23
C GLN A 55 10.45 -9.80 3.79
N GLY A 56 10.96 -8.58 3.58
CA GLY A 56 10.87 -7.90 2.30
C GLY A 56 9.42 -7.61 1.89
N ILE A 57 9.21 -7.41 0.60
CA ILE A 57 7.88 -7.21 0.01
C ILE A 57 7.31 -8.59 -0.33
N ARG A 58 6.14 -8.93 0.23
CA ARG A 58 5.49 -10.24 0.02
C ARG A 58 4.28 -10.09 -0.90
N HIS A 59 3.91 -11.18 -1.57
CA HIS A 59 2.63 -11.24 -2.28
C HIS A 59 1.60 -11.97 -1.42
N VAL A 60 0.39 -11.42 -1.34
CA VAL A 60 -0.75 -12.06 -0.68
C VAL A 60 -1.96 -12.07 -1.60
N THR A 61 -2.67 -13.19 -1.64
CA THR A 61 -3.94 -13.28 -2.36
C THR A 61 -5.08 -12.93 -1.42
N ARG A 62 -5.99 -12.08 -1.88
CA ARG A 62 -7.23 -11.70 -1.20
C ARG A 62 -8.40 -11.85 -2.19
N LYS A 63 -9.63 -11.73 -1.70
CA LYS A 63 -10.86 -11.90 -2.52
C LYS A 63 -10.86 -11.06 -3.81
N LYS A 64 -10.30 -9.85 -3.77
CA LYS A 64 -10.26 -8.91 -4.91
C LYS A 64 -9.04 -9.07 -5.82
N GLY A 65 -8.04 -9.88 -5.45
CA GLY A 65 -6.85 -10.11 -6.25
C GLY A 65 -5.57 -10.31 -5.43
N LYS A 66 -4.42 -10.28 -6.11
CA LYS A 66 -3.10 -10.35 -5.50
C LYS A 66 -2.64 -8.96 -5.08
N TYR A 67 -2.06 -8.82 -3.91
CA TYR A 67 -1.54 -7.57 -3.38
C TYR A 67 -0.06 -7.73 -3.02
N TRP A 68 0.70 -6.65 -3.18
CA TRP A 68 2.00 -6.50 -2.53
C TRP A 68 1.79 -6.07 -1.10
N MET A 69 2.49 -6.72 -0.18
CA MET A 69 2.36 -6.53 1.25
C MET A 69 3.70 -6.04 1.82
N TYR A 70 3.65 -4.87 2.44
CA TYR A 70 4.75 -4.19 3.11
C TYR A 70 4.50 -4.24 4.60
N ASN A 71 5.55 -4.41 5.40
CA ASN A 71 5.45 -4.34 6.86
C ASN A 71 6.21 -3.13 7.41
N PHE A 72 5.58 -2.41 8.34
CA PHE A 72 6.08 -1.18 8.93
C PHE A 72 5.91 -1.20 10.45
N GLU A 73 6.85 -0.58 11.15
CA GLU A 73 6.68 -0.25 12.56
C GLU A 73 6.28 1.23 12.65
N VAL A 74 5.15 1.51 13.29
CA VAL A 74 4.62 2.86 13.45
C VAL A 74 4.41 3.12 14.94
N PHE A 75 5.00 4.20 15.44
CA PHE A 75 4.72 4.69 16.78
C PHE A 75 3.40 5.44 16.79
N MET A 76 2.43 4.94 17.54
CA MET A 76 1.15 5.59 17.77
C MET A 76 1.13 6.22 19.17
N PRO A 77 1.06 7.56 19.28
CA PRO A 77 0.92 8.21 20.57
C PRO A 77 -0.46 7.92 21.15
N LYS A 78 -0.57 7.98 22.49
CA LYS A 78 -1.87 8.11 23.13
C LYS A 78 -2.41 9.50 22.82
N TYR A 79 -3.70 9.60 22.56
CA TYR A 79 -4.36 10.88 22.36
C TYR A 79 -5.17 11.24 23.59
N GLU A 80 -4.99 12.47 24.06
CA GLU A 80 -5.91 13.09 25.01
C GLU A 80 -6.91 13.95 24.26
N ARG A 81 -8.15 13.96 24.75
CA ARG A 81 -9.16 14.88 24.26
C ARG A 81 -9.00 16.20 25.01
N LYS A 82 -8.52 17.24 24.33
CA LYS A 82 -8.62 18.62 24.81
C LYS A 82 -9.72 19.30 24.01
N GLU A 83 -10.83 19.59 24.69
CA GLU A 83 -12.04 20.15 24.09
C GLU A 83 -12.58 19.29 22.92
N THR A 84 -12.39 19.74 21.68
CA THR A 84 -12.82 19.07 20.43
C THR A 84 -11.67 18.44 19.63
N VAL A 85 -10.42 18.60 20.07
CA VAL A 85 -9.24 18.17 19.31
C VAL A 85 -8.50 17.05 20.03
N ALA A 86 -8.07 16.03 19.27
CA ALA A 86 -7.19 14.98 19.74
C ALA A 86 -5.74 15.51 19.79
N VAL A 87 -5.15 15.58 20.98
CA VAL A 87 -3.78 16.05 21.19
C VAL A 87 -2.88 14.87 21.53
N PRO A 88 -1.76 14.66 20.81
CA PRO A 88 -0.86 13.54 21.07
C PRO A 88 -0.07 13.74 22.38
N LYS A 89 0.11 12.64 23.12
CA LYS A 89 1.03 12.54 24.26
C LYS A 89 2.38 11.98 23.84
N GLU A 90 3.38 12.17 24.70
CA GLU A 90 4.68 11.50 24.57
C GLU A 90 4.58 9.98 24.78
N ASP A 91 3.66 9.53 25.64
CA ASP A 91 3.39 8.12 25.88
C ASP A 91 2.58 7.50 24.73
N GLY A 92 2.88 6.26 24.37
CA GLY A 92 2.36 5.60 23.18
C GLY A 92 2.88 4.18 23.03
N ARG A 93 2.68 3.59 21.84
CA ARG A 93 3.22 2.27 21.53
C ARG A 93 3.59 2.14 20.07
N ASN A 94 4.61 1.35 19.79
CA ASN A 94 4.87 0.88 18.44
C ASN A 94 3.83 -0.20 18.08
N ILE A 95 3.29 -0.10 16.87
CA ILE A 95 2.43 -1.12 16.28
C ILE A 95 3.03 -1.60 14.97
N LEU A 96 2.78 -2.87 14.67
CA LEU A 96 3.08 -3.45 13.37
C LEU A 96 1.91 -3.15 12.43
N VAL A 97 2.24 -2.60 11.26
CA VAL A 97 1.28 -2.19 10.24
C VAL A 97 1.64 -2.87 8.93
N PHE A 98 0.67 -3.53 8.33
CA PHE A 98 0.78 -4.11 7.00
C PHE A 98 0.03 -3.24 6.01
N LEU A 99 0.74 -2.76 4.98
CA LEU A 99 0.13 -2.10 3.84
C LEU A 99 0.03 -3.10 2.70
N LEU A 100 -1.18 -3.38 2.24
CA LEU A 100 -1.48 -4.12 1.04
C LEU A 100 -1.74 -3.11 -0.07
N TRP A 101 -1.00 -3.21 -1.18
CA TRP A 101 -1.10 -2.32 -2.33
C TRP A 101 -1.27 -3.14 -3.61
N ASN A 102 -2.21 -2.74 -4.45
CA ASN A 102 -2.32 -3.15 -5.84
C ASN A 102 -3.00 -2.03 -6.65
N PRO A 103 -2.25 -1.22 -7.42
CA PRO A 103 -2.83 -0.14 -8.24
C PRO A 103 -3.68 -0.67 -9.41
N GLY A 104 -3.61 -1.97 -9.73
CA GLY A 104 -4.46 -2.61 -10.73
C GLY A 104 -5.89 -2.93 -10.26
N ILE A 105 -6.23 -2.68 -8.98
CA ILE A 105 -7.58 -2.88 -8.44
C ILE A 105 -8.21 -1.49 -8.17
N PRO A 106 -9.06 -0.96 -9.05
CA PRO A 106 -9.53 0.43 -8.97
C PRO A 106 -10.38 0.74 -7.73
N ASP A 107 -11.19 -0.22 -7.27
CA ASP A 107 -12.13 0.03 -6.17
C ASP A 107 -11.49 -0.02 -4.78
N GLU A 108 -10.39 -0.77 -4.63
CA GLU A 108 -9.67 -0.90 -3.36
C GLU A 108 -8.18 -1.19 -3.61
N PRO A 109 -7.45 -0.18 -4.11
CA PRO A 109 -6.04 -0.34 -4.44
C PRO A 109 -5.16 -0.47 -3.20
N HIS A 110 -5.66 -0.07 -2.03
CA HIS A 110 -4.90 -0.05 -0.78
C HIS A 110 -5.69 -0.59 0.40
N ARG A 111 -5.03 -1.37 1.26
CA ARG A 111 -5.58 -1.84 2.53
C ARG A 111 -4.54 -1.82 3.62
N ILE A 112 -4.94 -1.36 4.81
CA ILE A 112 -4.11 -1.41 6.01
C ILE A 112 -4.64 -2.53 6.90
N GLU A 113 -3.75 -3.39 7.36
CA GLU A 113 -4.00 -4.40 8.38
C GLU A 113 -3.10 -4.10 9.59
N LEU A 114 -3.66 -4.10 10.80
CA LEU A 114 -2.94 -3.81 12.05
C LEU A 114 -2.71 -5.11 12.83
N GLY A 115 -1.54 -5.26 13.45
CA GLY A 115 -1.20 -6.48 14.19
C GLY A 115 -0.72 -7.59 13.25
N GLU A 116 -0.96 -8.85 13.57
CA GLU A 116 -0.54 -9.96 12.71
C GLU A 116 -1.36 -10.03 11.42
N PRO A 117 -0.71 -10.28 10.26
CA PRO A 117 -1.42 -10.35 9.00
C PRO A 117 -2.36 -11.55 9.08
N HIS A 118 -3.66 -11.32 8.94
CA HIS A 118 -4.60 -12.40 8.92
C HIS A 118 -4.38 -13.15 7.60
N GLU A 119 -3.78 -14.34 7.68
CA GLU A 119 -3.81 -15.28 6.56
C GLU A 119 -5.26 -15.68 6.39
N GLY A 120 -5.94 -15.00 5.45
CA GLY A 120 -7.31 -15.33 5.10
C GLY A 120 -7.38 -16.80 4.71
N LYS A 121 -8.00 -17.61 5.57
CA LYS A 121 -8.50 -18.94 5.22
C LYS A 121 -9.62 -18.79 4.19
#